data_AF-A0AA37H6P1-F1
#
_entry.id   AF-A0AA37H6P1-F1
#
_cell.length_a   1.000
_cell.length_b   1.000
_cell.length_c   1.000
_cell.angle_alpha   90.00
_cell.angle_beta   90.00
_cell.angle_gamma   90.00
#
_symmetry.space_group_name_H-M   'P 1'
#
loop_
_entity.id
_entity.type
_entity.pdbx_description
1 polymer ?
#
loop_
_entity_poly.entity_id
_entity_poly.type
_entity_poly.pdbx_seq_one_letter_code
_entity_poly.pdbx_strand_id
1 'polypeptide(L)'
;MIAPRRISGVTPLLLAFACGSAVAEEADLAALETRWHACVRQAFTGQPLGMERRAAQRAALAACKPQEDAYVHAMLAAQEAEARARATRGVVARARDWALGAAGSARAAAGGLMDRLRW
;
A
#
# COMPACT_ATOMS: atom_id res chain seq x y z
N MET A 1 40.09 31.36 17.43
CA MET A 1 38.70 31.49 17.92
C MET A 1 37.86 30.49 17.12
N ILE A 2 37.10 29.64 17.81
CA ILE A 2 36.45 28.42 17.32
C ILE A 2 34.93 28.63 17.28
N ALA A 3 34.29 28.03 16.26
CA ALA A 3 32.85 27.72 16.06
C ALA A 3 31.96 28.73 15.31
N PRO A 4 30.82 28.32 14.69
CA PRO A 4 30.25 26.95 14.60
C PRO A 4 29.91 26.45 13.17
N ARG A 5 29.86 25.12 13.06
CA ARG A 5 29.27 24.36 11.94
C ARG A 5 27.75 24.57 11.88
N ARG A 6 27.21 24.81 10.68
CA ARG A 6 25.80 24.53 10.36
C ARG A 6 25.74 23.35 9.39
N ILE A 7 25.54 22.16 9.95
CA ILE A 7 25.05 21.00 9.20
C ILE A 7 23.52 21.17 9.22
N SER A 8 22.98 21.86 8.23
CA SER A 8 21.53 21.92 8.03
C SER A 8 21.07 20.59 7.45
N GLY A 9 20.09 20.02 8.12
CA GLY A 9 19.69 18.63 8.02
C GLY A 9 19.24 18.21 6.62
N VAL A 10 19.71 17.01 6.28
CA VAL A 10 19.17 16.14 5.25
C VAL A 10 17.72 15.80 5.59
N THR A 11 16.74 16.33 4.85
CA THR A 11 15.44 15.65 4.68
C THR A 11 14.60 16.18 3.49
N PRO A 12 14.96 15.83 2.24
CA PRO A 12 13.96 15.61 1.21
C PRO A 12 13.84 14.14 0.81
N LEU A 13 14.66 13.24 1.40
CA LEU A 13 14.77 11.85 0.97
C LEU A 13 13.62 10.93 1.43
N LEU A 14 12.69 11.40 2.25
CA LEU A 14 11.61 10.55 2.79
C LEU A 14 10.39 10.42 1.86
N LEU A 15 10.25 11.27 0.83
CA LEU A 15 9.12 11.18 -0.11
C LEU A 15 9.38 10.22 -1.29
N ALA A 16 10.63 9.86 -1.56
CA ALA A 16 10.99 8.98 -2.68
C ALA A 16 10.76 7.49 -2.37
N PHE A 17 10.69 7.09 -1.10
CA PHE A 17 10.64 5.68 -0.72
C PHE A 17 9.23 5.07 -0.74
N ALA A 18 8.17 5.90 -0.83
CA ALA A 18 6.79 5.42 -0.75
C ALA A 18 6.22 4.90 -2.09
N CYS A 19 6.79 5.29 -3.24
CA CYS A 19 6.31 4.82 -4.55
C CYS A 19 6.99 3.52 -5.03
N GLY A 20 8.19 3.21 -4.53
CA GLY A 20 8.95 2.06 -5.00
C GLY A 20 8.38 0.71 -4.55
N SER A 21 7.75 0.65 -3.37
CA SER A 21 7.23 -0.61 -2.83
C SER A 21 5.94 -1.07 -3.52
N ALA A 22 5.02 -0.15 -3.80
CA ALA A 22 3.73 -0.49 -4.43
C ALA A 22 3.90 -1.03 -5.86
N VAL A 23 4.78 -0.42 -6.66
CA VAL A 23 5.04 -0.85 -8.04
C VAL A 23 5.74 -2.21 -8.08
N ALA A 24 6.64 -2.48 -7.14
CA ALA A 24 7.29 -3.78 -7.03
C ALA A 24 6.32 -4.89 -6.58
N GLU A 25 5.40 -4.58 -5.67
CA GLU A 25 4.39 -5.52 -5.17
C GLU A 25 3.33 -5.85 -6.25
N GLU A 26 2.91 -4.85 -7.03
CA GLU A 26 2.00 -5.03 -8.16
C GLU A 26 2.64 -5.83 -9.30
N ALA A 27 3.94 -5.64 -9.55
CA ALA A 27 4.69 -6.45 -10.51
C ALA A 27 4.84 -7.92 -10.08
N ASP A 28 5.02 -8.18 -8.77
CA ASP A 28 5.09 -9.55 -8.25
C ASP A 28 3.71 -10.25 -8.30
N LEU A 29 2.63 -9.52 -8.01
CA LEU A 29 1.28 -10.04 -8.12
C LEU A 29 0.91 -10.41 -9.57
N ALA A 30 1.23 -9.56 -10.54
CA ALA A 30 1.01 -9.83 -11.96
C ALA A 30 1.82 -11.05 -12.46
N ALA A 31 3.05 -11.22 -11.94
CA ALA A 31 3.86 -12.39 -12.23
C ALA A 31 3.27 -13.67 -11.64
N LEU A 32 2.75 -13.63 -10.40
CA LEU A 32 2.05 -14.75 -9.76
C LEU A 32 0.79 -15.15 -10.54
N GLU A 33 -0.03 -14.19 -10.93
CA GLU A 33 -1.24 -14.42 -11.73
C GLU A 33 -0.89 -15.09 -13.07
N THR A 34 0.13 -14.57 -13.76
CA THR A 34 0.60 -15.11 -15.03
C THR A 34 1.07 -16.56 -14.88
N ARG A 35 1.82 -16.86 -13.81
CA ARG A 35 2.28 -18.23 -13.51
C ARG A 35 1.11 -19.17 -13.23
N TRP A 36 0.13 -18.74 -12.44
CA TRP A 36 -1.07 -19.53 -12.16
C TRP A 36 -1.86 -19.83 -13.44
N HIS A 37 -2.15 -18.82 -14.25
CA HIS A 37 -2.85 -18.98 -15.52
C HIS A 37 -2.08 -19.85 -16.53
N ALA A 38 -0.75 -19.73 -16.57
CA ALA A 38 0.08 -20.59 -17.40
C ALA A 38 -0.02 -22.06 -16.96
N CYS A 39 0.05 -22.33 -15.65
CA CYS A 39 -0.15 -23.67 -15.10
C CYS A 39 -1.51 -24.24 -15.50
N VAL A 40 -2.61 -23.51 -15.27
CA VAL A 40 -3.97 -24.00 -15.55
C VAL A 40 -4.15 -24.31 -17.03
N ARG A 41 -3.67 -23.42 -17.92
CA ARG A 41 -3.72 -23.67 -19.38
C ARG A 41 -2.94 -24.92 -19.75
N GLN A 42 -1.69 -25.04 -19.27
CA GLN A 42 -0.85 -26.19 -19.59
C GLN A 42 -1.45 -27.51 -19.06
N ALA A 43 -1.90 -27.52 -17.80
CA ALA A 43 -2.49 -28.67 -17.14
C ALA A 43 -3.82 -29.09 -17.79
N PHE A 44 -4.62 -28.13 -18.29
CA PHE A 44 -5.84 -28.44 -19.03
C PHE A 44 -5.54 -28.97 -20.43
N THR A 45 -4.58 -28.38 -21.15
CA THR A 45 -4.18 -28.86 -22.49
C THR A 45 -3.52 -30.23 -22.49
N GLY A 46 -2.92 -30.63 -21.36
CA GLY A 46 -2.29 -31.94 -21.19
C GLY A 46 -3.25 -33.07 -20.79
N GLN A 47 -4.56 -32.81 -20.71
CA GLN A 47 -5.53 -33.82 -20.27
C GLN A 47 -5.74 -34.91 -21.34
N PRO A 48 -6.03 -36.16 -20.95
CA PRO A 48 -6.31 -37.25 -21.89
C PRO A 48 -7.49 -36.93 -22.81
N LEU A 49 -7.37 -37.34 -24.08
CA LEU A 49 -8.47 -37.28 -25.04
C LEU A 49 -9.64 -38.15 -24.56
N GLY A 50 -10.86 -37.62 -24.62
CA GLY A 50 -12.07 -38.31 -24.15
C GLY A 50 -12.38 -38.11 -22.67
N MET A 51 -11.55 -37.39 -21.90
CA MET A 51 -11.92 -36.96 -20.56
C MET A 51 -13.06 -35.93 -20.63
N GLU A 52 -14.06 -36.10 -19.75
CA GLU A 52 -15.15 -35.14 -19.61
C GLU A 52 -14.60 -33.75 -19.20
N ARG A 53 -15.10 -32.69 -19.83
CA ARG A 53 -14.55 -31.33 -19.71
C ARG A 53 -14.49 -30.84 -18.26
N ARG A 54 -15.53 -31.09 -17.45
CA ARG A 54 -15.57 -30.69 -16.05
C ARG A 54 -14.60 -31.49 -15.19
N ALA A 55 -14.40 -32.78 -15.49
CA ALA A 55 -13.35 -33.59 -14.88
C ALA A 55 -11.95 -33.04 -15.20
N ALA A 56 -11.69 -32.72 -16.47
CA ALA A 56 -10.44 -32.09 -16.93
C ALA A 56 -10.18 -30.73 -16.24
N GLN A 57 -11.21 -29.89 -16.07
CA GLN A 57 -11.09 -28.62 -15.34
C GLN A 57 -10.73 -28.84 -13.87
N ARG A 58 -11.42 -29.75 -13.17
CA ARG A 58 -11.12 -30.05 -11.76
C ARG A 58 -9.70 -30.60 -11.59
N ALA A 59 -9.26 -31.47 -12.50
CA ALA A 59 -7.92 -32.02 -12.48
C ALA A 59 -6.86 -30.93 -12.71
N ALA A 60 -7.07 -30.02 -13.66
CA ALA A 60 -6.17 -28.90 -13.92
C ALA A 60 -6.08 -27.94 -12.72
N LEU A 61 -7.21 -27.58 -12.12
CA LEU A 61 -7.23 -26.72 -10.93
C LEU A 61 -6.57 -27.39 -9.72
N ALA A 62 -6.83 -28.69 -9.50
CA ALA A 62 -6.19 -29.45 -8.42
C ALA A 62 -4.66 -29.51 -8.60
N ALA A 63 -4.17 -29.69 -9.83
CA ALA A 63 -2.74 -29.70 -10.13
C ALA A 63 -2.07 -28.33 -9.90
N CYS A 64 -2.80 -27.24 -10.12
CA CYS A 64 -2.28 -25.87 -10.02
C CYS A 64 -2.60 -25.18 -8.69
N LYS A 65 -3.06 -25.94 -7.68
CA LYS A 65 -3.39 -25.45 -6.34
C LYS A 65 -2.23 -24.69 -5.67
N PRO A 66 -0.95 -25.13 -5.76
CA PRO A 66 0.16 -24.38 -5.15
C PRO A 66 0.36 -22.97 -5.74
N GLN A 67 0.16 -22.82 -7.05
CA GLN A 67 0.28 -21.52 -7.74
C GLN A 67 -0.91 -20.62 -7.42
N GLU A 68 -2.11 -21.19 -7.34
CA GLU A 68 -3.31 -20.51 -6.87
C GLU A 68 -3.12 -19.97 -5.44
N ASP A 69 -2.66 -20.83 -4.53
CA ASP A 69 -2.45 -20.46 -3.13
C ASP A 69 -1.41 -19.35 -2.99
N ALA A 70 -0.31 -19.42 -3.73
CA ALA A 70 0.70 -18.36 -3.74
C ALA A 70 0.12 -17.02 -4.22
N TYR A 71 -0.67 -17.04 -5.31
CA TYR A 71 -1.33 -15.84 -5.82
C TYR A 71 -2.35 -15.26 -4.83
N VAL A 72 -3.22 -16.11 -4.26
CA VAL A 72 -4.24 -15.69 -3.30
C VAL A 72 -3.60 -15.13 -2.02
N HIS A 73 -2.55 -15.78 -1.51
CA HIS A 73 -1.83 -15.27 -0.35
C HIS A 73 -1.20 -13.91 -0.60
N ALA A 74 -0.56 -13.70 -1.75
CA ALA A 74 0.02 -12.41 -2.12
C ALA A 74 -1.06 -11.33 -2.29
N MET A 75 -2.17 -11.67 -2.96
CA MET A 75 -3.30 -10.76 -3.13
C MET A 75 -3.88 -10.31 -1.78
N LEU A 76 -4.08 -11.24 -0.84
CA LEU A 76 -4.59 -10.91 0.49
C LEU A 76 -3.59 -10.06 1.29
N ALA A 77 -2.29 -10.34 1.17
CA ALA A 77 -1.25 -9.53 1.79
C ALA A 77 -1.23 -8.09 1.25
N ALA A 78 -1.35 -7.92 -0.07
CA ALA A 78 -1.42 -6.62 -0.71
C ALA A 78 -2.67 -5.82 -0.28
N GLN A 79 -3.83 -6.47 -0.21
CA GLN A 79 -5.07 -5.84 0.27
C GLN A 79 -4.96 -5.37 1.73
N GLU A 80 -4.37 -6.20 2.59
CA GLU A 80 -4.12 -5.88 3.99
C GLU A 80 -3.13 -4.70 4.11
N ALA A 81 -2.07 -4.68 3.31
CA ALA A 81 -1.12 -3.57 3.25
C ALA A 81 -1.79 -2.26 2.81
N GLU A 82 -2.66 -2.32 1.79
CA GLU A 82 -3.41 -1.17 1.32
C GLU A 82 -4.41 -0.66 2.37
N ALA A 83 -5.10 -1.56 3.07
CA ALA A 83 -6.00 -1.21 4.16
C ALA A 83 -5.26 -0.50 5.30
N ARG A 84 -4.08 -0.98 5.69
CA ARG A 84 -3.21 -0.31 6.68
C ARG A 84 -2.71 1.04 6.18
N ALA A 85 -2.33 1.14 4.90
CA ALA A 85 -1.92 2.40 4.30
C ALA A 85 -3.08 3.43 4.29
N ARG A 86 -4.32 3.00 4.03
CA ARG A 86 -5.51 3.85 4.13
C ARG A 86 -5.78 4.30 5.57
N ALA A 87 -5.68 3.39 6.54
CA ALA A 87 -5.89 3.70 7.95
C ALA A 87 -4.87 4.74 8.45
N THR A 88 -3.59 4.55 8.15
CA THR A 88 -2.52 5.49 8.54
C THR A 88 -2.70 6.86 7.91
N ARG A 89 -3.05 6.94 6.62
CA ARG A 89 -3.40 8.22 5.96
C ARG A 89 -4.56 8.93 6.67
N GLY A 90 -5.60 8.20 7.08
CA GLY A 90 -6.73 8.76 7.82
C GLY A 90 -6.35 9.30 9.20
N VAL A 91 -5.46 8.61 9.93
CA VAL A 91 -4.93 9.09 11.22
C VAL A 91 -4.11 10.36 11.04
N VAL A 92 -3.24 10.39 10.02
CA VAL A 92 -2.41 11.57 9.70
C VAL A 92 -3.28 12.77 9.31
N ALA A 93 -4.31 12.56 8.48
CA ALA A 93 -5.25 13.61 8.11
C ALA A 93 -5.93 14.21 9.34
N ARG A 94 -6.47 13.35 10.22
CA ARG A 94 -7.09 13.78 11.47
C ARG A 94 -6.11 14.57 12.34
N ALA A 95 -4.88 14.09 12.50
CA ALA A 95 -3.85 14.78 13.29
C ALA A 95 -3.54 16.19 12.74
N ARG A 96 -3.53 16.36 11.41
CA ARG A 96 -3.36 17.67 10.76
C ARG A 96 -4.54 18.60 11.06
N ASP A 97 -5.77 18.08 11.04
CA ASP A 97 -6.96 18.89 11.36
C ASP A 97 -6.94 19.41 12.79
N TRP A 98 -6.54 18.59 13.76
CA TRP A 98 -6.34 19.02 15.15
C TRP A 98 -5.29 20.13 15.28
N ALA A 99 -4.14 19.97 14.60
CA ALA A 99 -3.07 20.96 14.65
C ALA A 99 -3.50 22.31 14.03
N LEU A 100 -4.21 22.27 12.90
CA LEU A 100 -4.74 23.47 12.26
C LEU A 100 -5.81 24.15 13.11
N GLY A 101 -6.71 23.38 13.73
CA GLY A 101 -7.73 23.90 14.65
C GLY A 101 -7.13 24.55 15.90
N ALA A 102 -6.08 23.95 16.48
CA ALA A 102 -5.37 24.52 17.62
C ALA A 102 -4.67 25.84 17.26
N ALA A 103 -4.01 25.90 16.09
CA ALA A 103 -3.36 27.11 15.61
C ALA A 103 -4.38 28.24 15.32
N GLY A 104 -5.53 27.92 14.75
CA GLY A 104 -6.63 28.86 14.53
C GLY A 104 -7.17 29.44 15.85
N SER A 105 -7.38 28.57 16.84
CA SER A 105 -7.84 28.95 18.18
C SER A 105 -6.84 29.87 18.90
N ALA A 106 -5.53 29.53 18.84
CA ALA A 106 -4.48 30.35 19.43
C ALA A 106 -4.36 31.73 18.78
N ARG A 107 -4.49 31.80 17.44
CA ARG A 107 -4.47 33.06 16.69
C ARG A 107 -5.66 33.95 17.07
N ALA A 108 -6.85 33.37 17.24
CA ALA A 108 -8.04 34.11 17.67
C ALA A 108 -7.89 34.66 19.10
N ALA A 109 -7.34 33.87 20.03
CA ALA A 109 -7.08 34.31 21.40
C ALA A 109 -6.06 35.45 21.47
N ALA A 110 -4.97 35.36 20.69
CA ALA A 110 -3.96 36.40 20.61
C ALA A 110 -4.51 37.71 20.00
N GLY A 111 -5.34 37.61 18.95
CA GLY A 111 -6.02 38.77 18.36
C GLY A 111 -6.95 39.47 19.35
N GLY A 112 -7.79 38.71 20.06
CA GLY A 112 -8.70 39.26 21.07
C GLY A 112 -7.99 39.88 22.28
N LEU A 113 -6.82 39.36 22.66
CA LEU A 113 -5.98 39.96 23.71
C LEU A 113 -5.40 41.30 23.24
N MET A 114 -4.89 41.37 22.00
CA MET A 114 -4.32 42.61 21.45
C MET A 114 -5.37 43.71 21.28
N ASP A 115 -6.60 43.37 20.88
CA ASP A 115 -7.68 44.36 20.78
C ASP A 115 -8.07 44.93 22.16
N ARG A 116 -8.01 44.13 23.23
CA ARG A 116 -8.26 44.62 24.61
C ARG A 116 -7.16 45.53 25.16
N LEU A 117 -5.93 45.36 24.71
CA LEU A 117 -4.78 46.17 25.15
C LEU A 117 -4.67 47.51 24.38
N ARG A 118 -5.48 47.70 23.33
CA ARG A 118 -5.47 48.89 22.48
C ARG A 118 -6.52 49.94 22.88
N TRP A 119 -7.17 49.75 24.01
CA TRP A 119 -8.14 50.65 24.67
C TRP A 119 -7.68 50.91 26.11
#